data_AF-A0A0A7RYK2-F1
#
_entry.id   AF-A0A0A7RYK2-F1
#
_cell.length_a   1.000
_cell.length_b   1.000
_cell.length_c   1.000
_cell.angle_alpha   90.00
_cell.angle_beta   90.00
_cell.angle_gamma   90.00
#
_symmetry.space_group_name_H-M   'P 1'
#
loop_
_entity.id
_entity.type
_entity.pdbx_description
1 polymer ?
#
loop_
_entity_poly.entity_id
_entity_poly.type
_entity_poly.pdbx_seq_one_letter_code
_entity_poly.pdbx_strand_id
1 'polypeptide(L)'
;MNIKPIKFSWIIIVLLMSFCITAYGTKRSPLKSNYDENPLERAVMNKNIDEVKKLLAEGANIEGGRNDGYPLIIAIDSGQYDMVKFLIEHGARINGSINSFSPLHYAVNAYHLSSTQIVRITKLLLVNGANVNHIYNGRSDMNQMSNLDYACYSSISKRLCPTDNPSLMHGTPPIFWAMGNPDVVKLLIDNGAEFPPAEFPQKKLRGLSLWYVAYLYHNPQSMKLLLDHHIPIEPREPILFELIIRRNKIKYEDLKQIIDYLLIAGYDINEVSNINSTLLSTLIQDLSEDDLKIVKLLLDKGANPSLIIKKEGNIAHLYASRYYDSTKNNLSLDIAFFQLLIDHQLDINTLTKFSLQTPLDLLFSRVKNKAEFEQLPLVVYLRQRGAKFSCELN
;
A
#
# COMPACT_ATOMS: atom_id res chain seq x y z
N MET A 1 79.21 -15.45 37.77
CA MET A 1 79.32 -16.58 36.83
C MET A 1 78.82 -16.13 35.47
N ASN A 2 79.73 -15.99 34.50
CA ASN A 2 79.44 -15.64 33.12
C ASN A 2 78.73 -16.81 32.43
N ILE A 3 77.43 -16.67 32.13
CA ILE A 3 76.70 -17.60 31.28
C ILE A 3 76.92 -17.15 29.82
N LYS A 4 77.69 -17.93 29.06
CA LYS A 4 77.90 -17.71 27.62
C LYS A 4 76.58 -17.90 26.85
N PRO A 5 76.28 -17.10 25.82
CA PRO A 5 75.09 -17.29 25.00
C PRO A 5 75.25 -18.55 24.14
N ILE A 6 74.23 -19.41 24.20
CA ILE A 6 74.10 -20.60 23.34
C ILE A 6 73.85 -20.12 21.92
N LYS A 7 74.79 -20.38 20.99
CA LYS A 7 74.59 -20.16 19.56
C LYS A 7 73.61 -21.21 19.04
N PHE A 8 72.35 -20.84 18.86
CA PHE A 8 71.42 -21.63 18.06
C PHE A 8 71.89 -21.60 16.60
N SER A 9 72.18 -22.79 16.06
CA SER A 9 72.51 -22.98 14.65
C SER A 9 71.32 -22.53 13.81
N TRP A 10 71.55 -21.56 12.91
CA TRP A 10 70.56 -21.03 11.97
C TRP A 10 69.83 -22.14 11.17
N ILE A 11 70.47 -23.29 11.01
CA ILE A 11 69.93 -24.45 10.28
C ILE A 11 68.73 -25.08 11.00
N ILE A 12 68.69 -25.08 12.35
CA ILE A 12 67.58 -25.65 13.14
C ILE A 12 66.36 -24.72 13.14
N ILE A 13 66.58 -23.40 13.13
CA ILE A 13 65.50 -22.40 13.01
C ILE A 13 64.87 -22.45 11.60
N VAL A 14 65.68 -22.65 10.55
CA VAL A 14 65.18 -22.77 9.18
C VAL A 14 64.39 -24.08 8.96
N LEU A 15 64.80 -25.20 9.58
CA LEU A 15 64.06 -26.46 9.51
C LEU A 15 62.72 -26.41 10.27
N LEU A 16 62.66 -25.76 11.44
CA LEU A 16 61.41 -25.56 12.18
C LEU A 16 60.45 -24.58 11.49
N MET A 17 60.97 -23.54 10.84
CA MET A 17 60.16 -22.63 10.01
C MET A 17 59.62 -23.32 8.74
N SER A 18 60.38 -24.22 8.13
CA SER A 18 59.93 -24.99 6.95
C SER A 18 58.81 -26.01 7.27
N PHE A 19 58.83 -26.59 8.48
CA PHE A 19 57.74 -27.46 8.96
C PHE A 19 56.47 -26.67 9.33
N CYS A 20 56.62 -25.44 9.84
CA CYS A 20 55.46 -24.55 10.08
C CYS A 20 54.82 -24.03 8.78
N ILE A 21 55.59 -23.83 7.71
CA ILE A 21 55.07 -23.37 6.41
C ILE A 21 54.29 -24.48 5.67
N THR A 22 54.54 -25.76 5.96
CA THR A 22 53.78 -26.89 5.38
C THR A 22 52.55 -27.28 6.20
N ALA A 23 52.47 -26.91 7.50
CA ALA A 23 51.27 -27.10 8.32
C ALA A 23 50.30 -25.89 8.29
N TYR A 24 50.78 -24.69 7.93
CA TYR A 24 49.94 -23.52 7.59
C TYR A 24 49.91 -23.32 6.07
N GLY A 25 49.47 -24.36 5.35
CA GLY A 25 49.05 -24.29 3.95
C GLY A 25 47.91 -23.28 3.81
N THR A 26 48.29 -22.01 3.68
CA THR A 26 47.42 -20.90 3.33
C THR A 26 46.60 -21.26 2.10
N LYS A 27 45.27 -21.38 2.26
CA LYS A 27 44.32 -21.14 1.18
C LYS A 27 44.55 -19.71 0.68
N ARG A 28 45.52 -19.53 -0.21
CA ARG A 28 45.62 -18.35 -1.07
C ARG A 28 44.78 -18.62 -2.31
N SER A 29 43.52 -18.20 -2.28
CA SER A 29 42.80 -17.87 -3.51
C SER A 29 43.30 -16.51 -4.00
N PRO A 30 43.81 -16.40 -5.24
CA PRO A 30 44.27 -15.13 -5.77
C PRO A 30 43.09 -14.19 -6.01
N LEU A 31 43.24 -12.93 -5.58
CA LEU A 31 42.32 -11.83 -5.83
C LEU A 31 42.02 -11.69 -7.33
N LYS A 32 40.77 -11.92 -7.73
CA LYS A 32 40.17 -11.43 -8.98
C LYS A 32 38.66 -11.22 -8.73
N SER A 33 38.21 -10.00 -9.06
CA SER A 33 36.85 -9.43 -9.08
C SER A 33 35.90 -9.67 -7.89
N ASN A 34 35.26 -8.60 -7.38
CA ASN A 34 34.22 -8.64 -6.33
C ASN A 34 32.94 -9.45 -6.69
N TYR A 35 32.92 -10.16 -7.83
CA TYR A 35 31.87 -11.11 -8.22
C TYR A 35 32.28 -12.59 -8.04
N ASP A 36 33.52 -12.86 -7.64
CA ASP A 36 34.09 -14.22 -7.49
C ASP A 36 34.02 -14.80 -6.06
N GLU A 37 33.46 -14.08 -5.08
CA GLU A 37 33.53 -14.47 -3.67
C GLU A 37 32.48 -15.50 -3.20
N ASN A 38 31.52 -15.90 -4.04
CA ASN A 38 30.58 -16.96 -3.65
C ASN A 38 30.10 -17.88 -4.79
N PRO A 39 30.72 -19.07 -4.94
CA PRO A 39 30.31 -20.07 -5.94
C PRO A 39 28.86 -20.54 -5.79
N LEU A 40 28.36 -20.67 -4.56
CA LEU A 40 27.00 -21.13 -4.28
C LEU A 40 25.97 -20.08 -4.72
N GLU A 41 26.20 -18.80 -4.40
CA GLU A 41 25.36 -17.67 -4.86
C GLU A 41 25.23 -17.67 -6.38
N ARG A 42 26.35 -17.83 -7.09
CA ARG A 42 26.37 -17.86 -8.56
C ARG A 42 25.62 -19.05 -9.14
N ALA A 43 25.81 -20.24 -8.57
CA ALA A 43 25.11 -21.44 -9.00
C ALA A 43 23.58 -21.29 -8.83
N VAL A 44 23.14 -20.67 -7.74
CA VAL A 44 21.73 -20.33 -7.51
C VAL A 44 21.24 -19.26 -8.51
N MET A 45 21.99 -18.19 -8.76
CA MET A 45 21.64 -17.18 -9.77
C MET A 45 21.50 -17.77 -11.18
N ASN A 46 22.36 -18.72 -11.52
CA ASN A 46 22.34 -19.44 -12.79
C ASN A 46 21.26 -20.52 -12.88
N LYS A 47 20.46 -20.72 -11.82
CA LYS A 47 19.44 -21.77 -11.71
C LYS A 47 19.99 -23.19 -11.87
N ASN A 48 21.26 -23.40 -11.53
CA ASN A 48 21.96 -24.66 -11.72
C ASN A 48 21.94 -25.50 -10.43
N ILE A 49 20.86 -26.26 -10.23
CA ILE A 49 20.68 -27.07 -9.02
C ILE A 49 21.74 -28.15 -8.84
N ASP A 50 22.30 -28.68 -9.93
CA ASP A 50 23.30 -29.74 -9.86
C ASP A 50 24.66 -29.21 -9.42
N GLU A 51 25.00 -27.98 -9.82
CA GLU A 51 26.17 -27.27 -9.30
C GLU A 51 25.99 -26.89 -7.83
N VAL A 52 24.78 -26.46 -7.44
CA VAL A 52 24.45 -26.20 -6.02
C VAL A 52 24.61 -27.48 -5.17
N LYS A 53 24.09 -28.62 -5.64
CA LYS A 53 24.29 -29.93 -4.98
C LYS A 53 25.76 -30.27 -4.80
N LYS A 54 26.55 -30.12 -5.87
CA LYS A 54 27.99 -30.40 -5.85
C LYS A 54 28.72 -29.52 -4.84
N LEU A 55 28.45 -28.22 -4.86
CA LEU A 55 29.10 -27.26 -3.96
C LEU A 55 28.76 -27.55 -2.49
N LEU A 56 27.51 -27.86 -2.16
CA LEU A 56 27.14 -28.24 -0.79
C LEU A 56 27.80 -29.57 -0.36
N ALA A 57 27.91 -30.54 -1.27
CA ALA A 57 28.63 -31.80 -1.00
C ALA A 57 30.14 -31.58 -0.76
N GLU A 58 30.73 -30.57 -1.39
CA GLU A 58 32.13 -30.14 -1.18
C GLU A 58 32.33 -29.29 0.09
N GLY A 59 31.26 -29.10 0.89
CA GLY A 59 31.31 -28.37 2.15
C GLY A 59 31.15 -26.85 2.01
N ALA A 60 30.55 -26.37 0.92
CA ALA A 60 30.17 -24.96 0.81
C ALA A 60 29.18 -24.57 1.91
N ASN A 61 29.35 -23.39 2.49
CA ASN A 61 28.41 -22.84 3.46
C ASN A 61 27.07 -22.54 2.76
N ILE A 62 25.99 -23.20 3.21
CA ILE A 62 24.63 -23.00 2.65
C ILE A 62 24.11 -21.57 2.83
N GLU A 63 24.60 -20.87 3.86
CA GLU A 63 24.29 -19.47 4.12
C GLU A 63 25.23 -18.51 3.37
N GLY A 64 26.21 -19.03 2.63
CA GLY A 64 27.26 -18.23 2.03
C GLY A 64 26.71 -17.22 1.01
N GLY A 65 27.13 -15.96 1.12
CA GLY A 65 26.90 -14.92 0.12
C GLY A 65 27.62 -13.63 0.51
N ARG A 66 27.30 -12.51 -0.15
CA ARG A 66 27.70 -11.17 0.32
C ARG A 66 27.13 -10.83 1.71
N ASN A 67 25.97 -11.40 2.05
CA ASN A 67 25.33 -11.35 3.37
C ASN A 67 24.90 -12.78 3.74
N ASP A 68 24.88 -13.13 5.03
CA ASP A 68 24.40 -14.45 5.49
C ASP A 68 22.95 -14.71 5.02
N GLY A 69 22.69 -15.89 4.43
CA GLY A 69 21.36 -16.35 4.00
C GLY A 69 20.94 -15.96 2.59
N TYR A 70 21.82 -15.30 1.83
CA TYR A 70 21.52 -14.79 0.48
C TYR A 70 21.10 -15.85 -0.56
N PRO A 71 21.62 -17.11 -0.55
CA PRO A 71 21.23 -18.12 -1.53
C PRO A 71 19.73 -18.45 -1.53
N LEU A 72 19.13 -18.59 -0.34
CA LEU A 72 17.69 -18.86 -0.21
C LEU A 72 16.86 -17.70 -0.75
N ILE A 73 17.26 -16.45 -0.45
CA ILE A 73 16.55 -15.26 -0.94
C ILE A 73 16.62 -15.14 -2.46
N ILE A 74 17.78 -15.40 -3.09
CA ILE A 74 17.89 -15.36 -4.56
C ILE A 74 17.00 -16.42 -5.19
N ALA A 75 16.94 -17.63 -4.62
CA ALA A 75 16.08 -18.69 -5.13
C ALA A 75 14.59 -18.30 -5.02
N ILE A 76 14.18 -17.66 -3.91
CA ILE A 76 12.83 -17.11 -3.69
C ILE A 76 12.51 -16.02 -4.70
N ASP A 77 13.37 -14.99 -4.80
CA ASP A 77 13.18 -13.85 -5.70
C ASP A 77 13.17 -14.28 -7.18
N SER A 78 13.93 -15.32 -7.53
CA SER A 78 13.94 -15.88 -8.88
C SER A 78 12.78 -16.85 -9.18
N GLY A 79 11.93 -17.16 -8.20
CA GLY A 79 10.81 -18.10 -8.33
C GLY A 79 11.23 -19.56 -8.51
N GLN A 80 12.43 -19.94 -8.07
CA GLN A 80 13.02 -21.26 -8.27
C GLN A 80 12.52 -22.27 -7.22
N TYR A 81 11.27 -22.72 -7.35
CA TYR A 81 10.63 -23.60 -6.37
C TYR A 81 11.49 -24.81 -5.93
N ASP A 82 12.06 -25.55 -6.89
CA ASP A 82 12.85 -26.75 -6.58
C ASP A 82 14.17 -26.41 -5.88
N MET A 83 14.77 -25.27 -6.23
CA MET A 83 15.97 -24.76 -5.55
C MET A 83 15.66 -24.32 -4.12
N VAL A 84 14.55 -23.59 -3.92
CA VAL A 84 14.09 -23.19 -2.58
C VAL A 84 13.85 -24.42 -1.71
N LYS A 85 13.15 -25.43 -2.24
CA LYS A 85 12.90 -26.69 -1.53
C LYS A 85 14.21 -27.38 -1.16
N PHE A 86 15.12 -27.51 -2.11
CA PHE A 86 16.42 -28.16 -1.89
C PHE A 86 17.25 -27.45 -0.81
N LEU A 87 17.35 -26.11 -0.87
CA LEU A 87 18.08 -25.33 0.13
C LEU A 87 17.47 -25.47 1.54
N ILE A 88 16.15 -25.45 1.66
CA ILE A 88 15.45 -25.66 2.93
C ILE A 88 15.74 -27.06 3.50
N GLU A 89 15.66 -28.11 2.67
CA GLU A 89 15.94 -29.49 3.06
C GLU A 89 17.39 -29.70 3.54
N HIS A 90 18.31 -28.85 3.09
CA HIS A 90 19.74 -28.92 3.47
C HIS A 90 20.11 -27.93 4.59
N GLY A 91 19.12 -27.36 5.28
CA GLY A 91 19.32 -26.58 6.51
C GLY A 91 19.48 -25.07 6.30
N ALA A 92 19.04 -24.52 5.16
CA ALA A 92 19.02 -23.07 4.97
C ALA A 92 18.13 -22.39 6.02
N ARG A 93 18.56 -21.22 6.52
CA ARG A 93 17.86 -20.48 7.57
C ARG A 93 16.56 -19.86 7.06
N ILE A 94 15.44 -20.49 7.40
CA ILE A 94 14.09 -20.05 7.02
C ILE A 94 13.69 -18.73 7.70
N ASN A 95 14.17 -18.50 8.93
CA ASN A 95 13.86 -17.33 9.74
C ASN A 95 15.05 -16.34 9.85
N GLY A 96 15.99 -16.42 8.91
CA GLY A 96 17.05 -15.42 8.79
C GLY A 96 16.49 -14.03 8.51
N SER A 97 17.31 -13.00 8.73
CA SER A 97 16.97 -11.62 8.34
C SER A 97 18.08 -11.08 7.46
N ILE A 98 17.73 -10.65 6.26
CA ILE A 98 18.64 -10.01 5.31
C ILE A 98 18.12 -8.60 5.08
N ASN A 99 18.95 -7.61 5.42
CA ASN A 99 18.57 -6.20 5.36
C ASN A 99 17.24 -5.93 6.09
N SER A 100 17.05 -6.57 7.25
CA SER A 100 15.84 -6.50 8.09
C SER A 100 14.58 -7.19 7.56
N PHE A 101 14.64 -7.83 6.38
CA PHE A 101 13.55 -8.64 5.80
C PHE A 101 13.79 -10.14 6.03
N SER A 102 12.73 -10.89 6.37
CA SER A 102 12.81 -12.36 6.41
C SER A 102 12.55 -12.97 5.03
N PRO A 103 12.95 -14.24 4.79
CA PRO A 103 12.60 -14.97 3.56
C PRO A 103 11.11 -14.92 3.21
N LEU A 104 10.24 -14.91 4.21
CA LEU A 104 8.80 -14.77 4.00
C LEU A 104 8.41 -13.40 3.42
N HIS A 105 9.06 -12.29 3.84
CA HIS A 105 8.82 -10.97 3.25
C HIS A 105 9.19 -10.93 1.77
N TYR A 106 10.34 -11.52 1.42
CA TYR A 106 10.77 -11.62 0.03
C TYR A 106 9.79 -12.44 -0.80
N ALA A 107 9.32 -13.57 -0.27
CA ALA A 107 8.38 -14.44 -0.98
C ALA A 107 7.07 -13.72 -1.30
N VAL A 108 6.46 -13.02 -0.34
CA VAL A 108 5.15 -12.39 -0.52
C VAL A 108 5.21 -11.10 -1.36
N ASN A 109 6.38 -10.45 -1.44
CA ASN A 109 6.60 -9.22 -2.22
C ASN A 109 7.24 -9.48 -3.60
N ALA A 110 7.40 -10.74 -4.02
CA ALA A 110 7.97 -11.09 -5.31
C ALA A 110 6.96 -10.87 -6.48
N TYR A 111 6.43 -9.65 -6.63
CA TYR A 111 5.35 -9.32 -7.57
C TYR A 111 5.68 -9.51 -9.06
N HIS A 112 6.95 -9.70 -9.43
CA HIS A 112 7.35 -10.09 -10.78
C HIS A 112 7.12 -11.57 -11.07
N LEU A 113 6.87 -12.38 -10.05
CA LEU A 113 6.50 -13.79 -10.19
C LEU A 113 4.99 -13.92 -10.41
N SER A 114 4.56 -15.04 -10.99
CA SER A 114 3.13 -15.33 -11.08
C SER A 114 2.54 -15.53 -9.68
N SER A 115 1.26 -15.19 -9.48
CA SER A 115 0.56 -15.46 -8.21
C SER A 115 0.70 -16.92 -7.76
N THR A 116 0.67 -17.85 -8.71
CA THR A 116 0.86 -19.30 -8.45
C THR A 116 2.25 -19.63 -7.91
N GLN A 117 3.31 -18.97 -8.38
CA GLN A 117 4.67 -19.15 -7.86
C GLN A 117 4.80 -18.59 -6.46
N ILE A 118 4.29 -17.38 -6.23
CA ILE A 118 4.28 -16.71 -4.93
C ILE A 118 3.58 -17.63 -3.91
N VAL A 119 2.34 -18.04 -4.18
CA VAL A 119 1.57 -18.93 -3.30
C VAL A 119 2.31 -20.24 -3.01
N ARG A 120 2.93 -20.88 -4.01
CA ARG A 120 3.67 -22.14 -3.82
C ARG A 120 4.89 -21.96 -2.92
N ILE A 121 5.68 -20.91 -3.13
CA ILE A 121 6.88 -20.62 -2.32
C ILE A 121 6.48 -20.21 -0.91
N THR A 122 5.46 -19.36 -0.75
CA THR A 122 4.93 -18.98 0.56
C THR A 122 4.45 -20.20 1.34
N LYS A 123 3.67 -21.10 0.71
CA LYS A 123 3.24 -22.37 1.33
C LYS A 123 4.43 -23.21 1.79
N LEU A 124 5.45 -23.35 0.93
CA LEU A 124 6.65 -24.11 1.25
C LEU A 124 7.38 -23.53 2.47
N LEU A 125 7.54 -22.21 2.54
CA LEU A 125 8.18 -21.55 3.69
C LEU A 125 7.37 -21.74 4.98
N LEU A 126 6.05 -21.56 4.93
CA LEU A 126 5.18 -21.70 6.11
C LEU A 126 5.19 -23.13 6.66
N VAL A 127 5.07 -24.15 5.79
CA VAL A 127 5.11 -25.57 6.21
C VAL A 127 6.43 -25.95 6.88
N ASN A 128 7.53 -25.28 6.51
CA ASN A 128 8.84 -25.51 7.12
C ASN A 128 9.12 -24.58 8.31
N GLY A 129 8.11 -23.89 8.86
CA GLY A 129 8.23 -23.11 10.09
C GLY A 129 8.71 -21.67 9.91
N ALA A 130 8.46 -21.05 8.75
CA ALA A 130 8.64 -19.62 8.60
C ALA A 130 7.75 -18.85 9.59
N ASN A 131 8.35 -17.90 10.31
CA ASN A 131 7.65 -17.03 11.23
C ASN A 131 6.74 -16.06 10.44
N VAL A 132 5.44 -16.36 10.46
CA VAL A 132 4.38 -15.59 9.80
C VAL A 132 4.28 -14.14 10.33
N ASN A 133 4.73 -13.91 11.57
CA ASN A 133 4.66 -12.63 12.28
C ASN A 133 6.04 -11.98 12.44
N HIS A 134 7.05 -12.38 11.67
CA HIS A 134 8.34 -11.70 11.71
C HIS A 134 8.14 -10.23 11.33
N ILE A 135 8.62 -9.30 12.14
CA ILE A 135 8.47 -7.87 11.84
C ILE A 135 9.68 -7.33 11.08
N TYR A 136 9.46 -6.43 10.11
CA TYR A 136 10.56 -5.72 9.46
C TYR A 136 11.25 -4.75 10.43
N ASN A 137 12.50 -5.01 10.79
CA ASN A 137 13.24 -4.21 11.79
C ASN A 137 14.15 -3.13 11.17
N GLY A 138 13.78 -2.58 10.01
CA GLY A 138 14.59 -1.54 9.34
C GLY A 138 14.86 -0.35 10.26
N ARG A 139 16.07 0.24 10.17
CA ARG A 139 16.47 1.33 11.10
C ARG A 139 15.43 2.46 11.09
N SER A 140 14.96 2.82 12.29
CA SER A 140 13.95 3.87 12.49
C SER A 140 14.45 5.27 12.10
N ASP A 141 15.77 5.46 12.00
CA ASP A 141 16.42 6.68 11.53
C ASP A 141 17.03 6.48 10.13
N MET A 142 16.49 7.18 9.14
CA MET A 142 17.01 7.17 7.76
C MET A 142 18.49 7.58 7.68
N ASN A 143 18.96 8.45 8.58
CA ASN A 143 20.35 8.92 8.59
C ASN A 143 21.35 7.85 9.00
N GLN A 144 20.87 6.75 9.60
CA GLN A 144 21.69 5.61 10.00
C GLN A 144 21.54 4.44 9.03
N MET A 145 20.71 4.54 7.99
CA MET A 145 20.52 3.48 7.01
C MET A 145 21.78 3.34 6.14
N SER A 146 22.31 2.12 6.00
CA SER A 146 23.41 1.92 5.04
C SER A 146 22.89 2.07 3.61
N ASN A 147 23.75 2.50 2.68
CA ASN A 147 23.40 2.55 1.25
C ASN A 147 22.94 1.18 0.72
N LEU A 148 23.41 0.08 1.32
CA LEU A 148 23.03 -1.28 0.97
C LEU A 148 21.60 -1.59 1.45
N ASP A 149 21.24 -1.22 2.68
CA ASP A 149 19.87 -1.40 3.21
C ASP A 149 18.86 -0.60 2.39
N TYR A 150 19.19 0.63 2.00
CA TYR A 150 18.33 1.45 1.14
C TYR A 150 18.24 0.88 -0.28
N ALA A 151 19.35 0.42 -0.87
CA ALA A 151 19.32 -0.21 -2.19
C ALA A 151 18.44 -1.48 -2.18
N CYS A 152 18.54 -2.30 -1.13
CA CYS A 152 17.73 -3.51 -0.98
C CYS A 152 16.25 -3.18 -0.70
N TYR A 153 15.96 -2.20 0.15
CA TYR A 153 14.62 -1.65 0.27
C TYR A 153 14.11 -1.20 -1.09
N SER A 154 14.87 -0.37 -1.82
CA SER A 154 14.49 0.15 -3.13
C SER A 154 14.23 -0.97 -4.15
N SER A 155 14.97 -2.09 -4.11
CA SER A 155 14.69 -3.23 -5.00
C SER A 155 13.38 -3.94 -4.66
N ILE A 156 13.06 -4.05 -3.37
CA ILE A 156 11.85 -4.69 -2.84
C ILE A 156 10.64 -3.74 -2.95
N SER A 157 10.85 -2.43 -2.85
CA SER A 157 9.82 -1.38 -2.79
C SER A 157 9.46 -0.81 -4.15
N LYS A 158 10.35 -0.92 -5.14
CA LYS A 158 10.34 -0.27 -6.47
C LYS A 158 9.07 -0.37 -7.31
N ARG A 159 8.11 -1.20 -6.93
CA ARG A 159 6.92 -1.41 -7.74
C ARG A 159 5.62 -1.05 -7.04
N LEU A 160 5.50 -1.24 -5.73
CA LEU A 160 4.20 -1.12 -5.07
C LEU A 160 4.25 -0.76 -3.56
N CYS A 161 5.37 -0.26 -3.03
CA CYS A 161 5.35 0.23 -1.65
C CYS A 161 4.50 1.51 -1.53
N PRO A 162 3.72 1.65 -0.44
CA PRO A 162 2.94 2.87 -0.18
C PRO A 162 3.84 4.11 0.05
N THR A 163 5.14 3.91 0.28
CA THR A 163 6.08 4.99 0.56
C THR A 163 7.51 4.64 0.10
N ASP A 164 8.25 5.66 -0.33
CA ASP A 164 9.69 5.56 -0.63
C ASP A 164 10.56 5.66 0.63
N ASN A 165 9.97 5.87 1.80
CA ASN A 165 10.70 6.01 3.05
C ASN A 165 10.71 4.69 3.86
N PRO A 166 11.83 3.93 3.87
CA PRO A 166 11.91 2.66 4.57
C PRO A 166 11.73 2.77 6.08
N SER A 167 12.04 3.92 6.70
CA SER A 167 11.88 4.08 8.15
C SER A 167 10.42 4.02 8.58
N LEU A 168 9.50 4.25 7.64
CA LEU A 168 8.05 4.15 7.85
C LEU A 168 7.55 2.70 7.81
N MET A 169 8.35 1.79 7.28
CA MET A 169 8.00 0.38 7.15
C MET A 169 8.40 -0.42 8.38
N HIS A 170 9.10 0.19 9.34
CA HIS A 170 9.52 -0.46 10.59
C HIS A 170 8.33 -1.10 11.33
N GLY A 171 8.53 -2.35 11.72
CA GLY A 171 7.59 -3.25 12.35
C GLY A 171 6.71 -4.03 11.37
N THR A 172 6.60 -3.67 10.09
CA THR A 172 5.56 -4.24 9.23
C THR A 172 5.71 -5.76 9.07
N PRO A 173 4.65 -6.57 9.34
CA PRO A 173 4.69 -8.02 9.20
C PRO A 173 4.45 -8.46 7.74
N PRO A 174 4.75 -9.71 7.34
CA PRO A 174 4.57 -10.22 5.99
C PRO A 174 3.18 -10.00 5.39
N ILE A 175 2.12 -10.09 6.21
CA ILE A 175 0.74 -9.85 5.74
C ILE A 175 0.54 -8.44 5.17
N PHE A 176 1.26 -7.44 5.69
CA PHE A 176 1.26 -6.08 5.15
C PHE A 176 1.69 -6.06 3.68
N TRP A 177 2.76 -6.77 3.38
CA TRP A 177 3.38 -6.83 2.05
C TRP A 177 2.62 -7.73 1.08
N ALA A 178 1.78 -8.62 1.61
CA ALA A 178 0.94 -9.54 0.85
C ALA A 178 -0.39 -8.94 0.40
N MET A 179 -0.78 -7.75 0.86
CA MET A 179 -2.11 -7.16 0.60
C MET A 179 -2.50 -7.07 -0.89
N GLY A 180 -1.54 -7.05 -1.81
CA GLY A 180 -1.81 -7.11 -3.25
C GLY A 180 -2.19 -8.50 -3.79
N ASN A 181 -2.00 -9.57 -3.02
CA ASN A 181 -2.28 -10.96 -3.41
C ASN A 181 -3.22 -11.64 -2.39
N PRO A 182 -4.52 -11.77 -2.69
CA PRO A 182 -5.52 -12.19 -1.71
C PRO A 182 -5.38 -13.67 -1.34
N ASP A 183 -4.85 -14.51 -2.24
CA ASP A 183 -4.56 -15.92 -1.95
C ASP A 183 -3.45 -16.06 -0.91
N VAL A 184 -2.43 -15.21 -1.00
CA VAL A 184 -1.33 -15.15 -0.03
C VAL A 184 -1.83 -14.57 1.29
N VAL A 185 -2.64 -13.51 1.26
CA VAL A 185 -3.27 -12.95 2.47
C VAL A 185 -4.05 -14.02 3.22
N LYS A 186 -4.93 -14.73 2.51
CA LYS A 186 -5.70 -15.84 3.09
C LYS A 186 -4.78 -16.90 3.68
N LEU A 187 -3.74 -17.31 2.94
CA LEU A 187 -2.78 -18.29 3.41
C LEU A 187 -2.06 -17.86 4.69
N LEU A 188 -1.64 -16.59 4.78
CA LEU A 188 -0.98 -16.05 5.97
C LEU A 188 -1.94 -16.04 7.16
N ILE A 189 -3.18 -15.61 6.96
CA ILE A 189 -4.24 -15.65 8.00
C ILE A 189 -4.48 -17.08 8.49
N ASP A 190 -4.61 -18.04 7.57
CA ASP A 190 -4.80 -19.46 7.88
C ASP A 190 -3.64 -20.05 8.70
N ASN A 191 -2.45 -19.42 8.64
CA ASN A 191 -1.24 -19.82 9.38
C ASN A 191 -0.99 -18.95 10.63
N GLY A 192 -1.96 -18.17 11.09
CA GLY A 192 -1.87 -17.39 12.32
C GLY A 192 -1.16 -16.05 12.16
N ALA A 193 -1.24 -15.44 10.97
CA ALA A 193 -0.80 -14.07 10.79
C ALA A 193 -1.57 -13.15 11.74
N GLU A 194 -0.82 -12.47 12.60
CA GLU A 194 -1.33 -11.41 13.43
C GLU A 194 -1.44 -10.14 12.59
N PHE A 195 -2.54 -9.43 12.79
CA PHE A 195 -2.71 -8.12 12.21
C PHE A 195 -1.93 -7.12 13.06
N PRO A 196 -1.20 -6.19 12.44
CA PRO A 196 -0.57 -5.12 13.20
C PRO A 196 -1.64 -4.44 14.06
N PRO A 197 -1.41 -4.23 15.38
CA PRO A 197 -2.34 -3.45 16.19
C PRO A 197 -2.58 -2.10 15.51
N ALA A 198 -3.79 -1.56 15.61
CA ALA A 198 -4.20 -0.27 15.02
C ALA A 198 -3.34 0.94 15.46
N GLU A 199 -2.34 0.71 16.32
CA GLU A 199 -1.39 1.69 16.85
C GLU A 199 0.07 1.37 16.43
N PHE A 200 0.28 0.84 15.22
CA PHE A 200 1.61 0.73 14.63
C PHE A 200 2.33 2.11 14.63
N PRO A 201 3.65 2.17 14.89
CA PRO A 201 4.25 3.17 15.78
C PRO A 201 3.94 4.63 15.43
N GLN A 202 2.93 5.15 16.12
CA GLN A 202 3.00 6.29 17.04
C GLN A 202 3.75 7.54 16.53
N LYS A 203 3.07 8.37 15.71
CA LYS A 203 2.70 9.77 16.06
C LYS A 203 2.43 10.67 14.86
N LYS A 204 2.68 10.29 13.59
CA LYS A 204 2.66 11.31 12.52
C LYS A 204 2.07 11.01 11.14
N LEU A 205 1.83 9.78 10.68
CA LEU A 205 1.56 9.61 9.24
C LEU A 205 0.33 8.75 8.93
N ARG A 206 -0.53 9.32 8.08
CA ARG A 206 -1.71 8.72 7.44
C ARG A 206 -1.25 7.76 6.33
N GLY A 207 -1.98 6.66 6.09
CA GLY A 207 -1.85 5.87 4.86
C GLY A 207 -0.95 4.64 4.93
N LEU A 208 -0.89 3.97 6.08
CA LEU A 208 -0.15 2.72 6.27
C LEU A 208 -0.98 1.63 6.98
N SER A 209 -2.30 1.78 7.09
CA SER A 209 -3.11 0.65 7.52
C SER A 209 -3.17 -0.44 6.44
N LEU A 210 -3.50 -1.66 6.85
CA LEU A 210 -3.77 -2.74 5.89
C LEU A 210 -4.91 -2.40 4.92
N TRP A 211 -5.91 -1.63 5.38
CA TRP A 211 -7.01 -1.15 4.55
C TRP A 211 -6.52 -0.20 3.45
N TYR A 212 -5.67 0.77 3.81
CA TYR A 212 -5.10 1.71 2.85
C TYR A 212 -4.23 0.99 1.82
N VAL A 213 -3.41 0.05 2.29
CA VAL A 213 -2.52 -0.73 1.43
C VAL A 213 -3.34 -1.63 0.47
N ALA A 214 -4.35 -2.35 0.96
CA ALA A 214 -5.24 -3.15 0.11
C ALA A 214 -5.96 -2.29 -0.95
N TYR A 215 -6.35 -1.06 -0.59
CA TYR A 215 -6.89 -0.07 -1.54
C TYR A 215 -5.86 0.34 -2.60
N LEU A 216 -4.62 0.67 -2.21
CA LEU A 216 -3.55 1.04 -3.15
C LEU A 216 -3.25 -0.06 -4.16
N TYR A 217 -3.34 -1.32 -3.74
CA TYR A 217 -3.18 -2.48 -4.62
C TYR A 217 -4.42 -2.79 -5.48
N HIS A 218 -5.50 -2.01 -5.35
CA HIS A 218 -6.78 -2.23 -6.04
C HIS A 218 -7.34 -3.65 -5.82
N ASN A 219 -7.23 -4.17 -4.58
CA ASN A 219 -7.61 -5.54 -4.27
C ASN A 219 -8.80 -5.62 -3.31
N PRO A 220 -10.05 -5.63 -3.81
CA PRO A 220 -11.23 -5.71 -2.97
C PRO A 220 -11.36 -7.05 -2.22
N GLN A 221 -10.75 -8.12 -2.72
CA GLN A 221 -10.75 -9.42 -2.04
C GLN A 221 -9.89 -9.39 -0.76
N SER A 222 -8.74 -8.71 -0.79
CA SER A 222 -7.95 -8.46 0.41
C SER A 222 -8.73 -7.61 1.42
N MET A 223 -9.45 -6.57 0.97
CA MET A 223 -10.32 -5.77 1.86
C MET A 223 -11.45 -6.61 2.47
N LYS A 224 -12.04 -7.52 1.68
CA LYS A 224 -13.03 -8.47 2.19
C LYS A 224 -12.45 -9.37 3.28
N LEU A 225 -11.23 -9.89 3.11
CA LEU A 225 -10.57 -10.67 4.16
C LEU A 225 -10.36 -9.86 5.44
N LEU A 226 -9.97 -8.58 5.33
CA LEU A 226 -9.87 -7.70 6.51
C LEU A 226 -11.24 -7.54 7.21
N LEU A 227 -12.31 -7.39 6.43
CA LEU A 227 -13.68 -7.30 6.95
C LEU A 227 -14.12 -8.59 7.64
N ASP A 228 -13.93 -9.74 7.01
CA ASP A 228 -14.32 -11.06 7.52
C ASP A 228 -13.61 -11.35 8.87
N HIS A 229 -12.38 -10.85 9.03
CA HIS A 229 -11.59 -10.97 10.26
C HIS A 229 -11.77 -9.79 11.25
N HIS A 230 -12.75 -8.91 11.02
CA HIS A 230 -13.12 -7.80 11.91
C HIS A 230 -11.95 -6.86 12.24
N ILE A 231 -11.07 -6.61 11.26
CA ILE A 231 -9.92 -5.73 11.45
C ILE A 231 -10.38 -4.27 11.47
N PRO A 232 -10.19 -3.54 12.57
CA PRO A 232 -10.70 -2.19 12.71
C PRO A 232 -10.01 -1.26 11.71
N ILE A 233 -10.78 -0.29 11.22
CA ILE A 233 -10.26 0.83 10.43
C ILE A 233 -9.65 1.87 11.37
N GLU A 234 -8.59 2.52 10.91
CA GLU A 234 -8.03 3.68 11.57
C GLU A 234 -8.82 4.97 11.21
N PRO A 235 -9.36 5.72 12.20
CA PRO A 235 -10.22 6.89 11.97
C PRO A 235 -9.57 8.06 11.22
N ARG A 236 -8.26 8.01 10.95
CA ARG A 236 -7.49 9.13 10.37
C ARG A 236 -7.30 9.03 8.86
N GLU A 237 -7.79 7.96 8.23
CA GLU A 237 -7.48 7.63 6.85
C GLU A 237 -8.60 8.02 5.89
N PRO A 238 -8.37 8.96 4.95
CA PRO A 238 -9.41 9.43 4.04
C PRO A 238 -9.59 8.47 2.84
N ILE A 239 -9.67 7.15 3.05
CA ILE A 239 -9.77 6.15 1.96
C ILE A 239 -10.99 6.42 1.09
N LEU A 240 -12.17 6.66 1.70
CA LEU A 240 -13.38 6.99 0.95
C LEU A 240 -13.20 8.23 0.07
N PHE A 241 -12.59 9.30 0.60
CA PHE A 241 -12.32 10.51 -0.18
C PHE A 241 -11.35 10.25 -1.33
N GLU A 242 -10.25 9.54 -1.08
CA GLU A 242 -9.27 9.23 -2.12
C GLU A 242 -9.86 8.35 -3.22
N LEU A 243 -10.70 7.38 -2.84
CA LEU A 243 -11.43 6.51 -3.76
C LEU A 243 -12.34 7.33 -4.69
N ILE A 244 -13.11 8.27 -4.13
CA ILE A 244 -14.00 9.14 -4.91
C ILE A 244 -13.22 10.12 -5.79
N ILE A 245 -12.10 10.66 -5.31
CA ILE A 245 -11.23 11.53 -6.13
C ILE A 245 -10.64 10.76 -7.32
N ARG A 246 -10.25 9.50 -7.12
CA ARG A 246 -9.65 8.64 -8.15
C ARG A 246 -10.63 7.73 -8.90
N ARG A 247 -11.94 7.96 -8.74
CA ARG A 247 -13.03 7.13 -9.28
C ARG A 247 -12.87 6.75 -10.76
N ASN A 248 -12.35 7.65 -11.59
CA ASN A 248 -12.18 7.43 -13.04
C ASN A 248 -11.16 6.31 -13.39
N LYS A 249 -10.36 5.85 -12.42
CA LYS A 249 -9.36 4.78 -12.63
C LYS A 249 -9.88 3.39 -12.26
N ILE A 250 -11.07 3.29 -11.66
CA ILE A 250 -11.61 2.08 -11.06
C ILE A 250 -12.94 1.76 -11.74
N LYS A 251 -13.23 0.48 -11.98
CA LYS A 251 -14.52 0.08 -12.52
C LYS A 251 -15.61 0.35 -11.49
N TYR A 252 -16.79 0.77 -11.96
CA TYR A 252 -17.91 1.11 -11.07
C TYR A 252 -18.29 -0.01 -10.09
N GLU A 253 -18.31 -1.28 -10.54
CA GLU A 253 -18.63 -2.42 -9.68
C GLU A 253 -17.59 -2.63 -8.56
N ASP A 254 -16.31 -2.48 -8.88
CA ASP A 254 -15.23 -2.57 -7.89
C ASP A 254 -15.32 -1.40 -6.90
N LEU A 255 -15.58 -0.18 -7.39
CA LEU A 255 -15.77 1.01 -6.57
C LEU A 255 -16.95 0.85 -5.60
N LYS A 256 -18.09 0.36 -6.10
CA LYS A 256 -19.29 0.10 -5.29
C LYS A 256 -18.99 -0.92 -4.19
N GLN A 257 -18.33 -2.02 -4.55
CA GLN A 257 -17.96 -3.06 -3.60
C GLN A 257 -17.00 -2.55 -2.53
N ILE A 258 -16.00 -1.73 -2.90
CA ILE A 258 -15.07 -1.11 -1.96
C ILE A 258 -15.82 -0.17 -1.02
N ILE A 259 -16.73 0.68 -1.52
CA ILE A 259 -17.57 1.55 -0.68
C ILE A 259 -18.36 0.72 0.33
N ASP A 260 -19.00 -0.37 -0.12
CA ASP A 260 -19.76 -1.26 0.76
C ASP A 260 -18.89 -1.80 1.90
N TYR A 261 -17.69 -2.29 1.60
CA TYR A 261 -16.77 -2.80 2.62
C TYR A 261 -16.32 -1.73 3.60
N LEU A 262 -16.00 -0.53 3.11
CA LEU A 262 -15.56 0.58 3.96
C LEU A 262 -16.68 1.02 4.91
N LEU A 263 -17.92 1.11 4.44
CA LEU A 263 -19.07 1.48 5.28
C LEU A 263 -19.37 0.41 6.33
N ILE A 264 -19.34 -0.89 5.97
CA ILE A 264 -19.54 -1.99 6.94
C ILE A 264 -18.46 -1.97 8.01
N ALA A 265 -17.21 -1.70 7.61
CA ALA A 265 -16.10 -1.64 8.54
C ALA A 265 -16.12 -0.37 9.44
N GLY A 266 -17.03 0.59 9.18
CA GLY A 266 -17.31 1.70 10.08
C GLY A 266 -16.91 3.10 9.58
N TYR A 267 -16.58 3.26 8.29
CA TYR A 267 -16.38 4.60 7.73
C TYR A 267 -17.66 5.45 7.82
N ASP A 268 -17.51 6.70 8.25
CA ASP A 268 -18.59 7.67 8.21
C ASP A 268 -18.70 8.31 6.82
N ILE A 269 -19.79 8.01 6.12
CA ILE A 269 -20.09 8.58 4.79
C ILE A 269 -20.30 10.11 4.84
N ASN A 270 -20.57 10.65 6.02
CA ASN A 270 -20.80 12.07 6.27
C ASN A 270 -19.59 12.77 6.92
N GLU A 271 -18.44 12.09 7.00
CA GLU A 271 -17.22 12.71 7.47
C GLU A 271 -16.86 13.93 6.61
N VAL A 272 -16.43 15.00 7.28
CA VAL A 272 -15.98 16.22 6.63
C VAL A 272 -14.46 16.23 6.60
N SER A 273 -13.90 16.35 5.40
CA SER A 273 -12.45 16.37 5.21
C SER A 273 -11.78 17.58 5.88
N ASN A 274 -10.45 17.55 5.98
CA ASN A 274 -9.65 18.66 6.52
C ASN A 274 -9.78 19.97 5.72
N ILE A 275 -10.12 19.89 4.44
CA ILE A 275 -10.39 21.05 3.58
C ILE A 275 -11.87 21.49 3.64
N ASN A 276 -12.65 20.95 4.59
CA ASN A 276 -14.09 21.11 4.72
C ASN A 276 -14.85 20.67 3.47
N SER A 277 -14.58 19.48 2.92
CA SER A 277 -15.40 18.90 1.86
C SER A 277 -16.14 17.66 2.37
N THR A 278 -17.37 17.45 1.91
CA THR A 278 -18.09 16.17 2.04
C THR A 278 -17.78 15.30 0.83
N LEU A 279 -18.01 13.98 0.91
CA LEU A 279 -17.83 13.08 -0.24
C LEU A 279 -18.63 13.55 -1.46
N LEU A 280 -19.91 13.87 -1.26
CA LEU A 280 -20.76 14.37 -2.35
C LEU A 280 -20.21 15.68 -2.95
N SER A 281 -19.66 16.58 -2.14
CA SER A 281 -19.09 17.85 -2.64
C SER A 281 -17.87 17.66 -3.55
N THR A 282 -17.12 16.58 -3.38
CA THR A 282 -15.95 16.29 -4.23
C THR A 282 -16.31 15.91 -5.66
N LEU A 283 -17.54 15.45 -5.90
CA LEU A 283 -18.03 15.02 -7.22
C LEU A 283 -18.53 16.18 -8.08
N ILE A 284 -18.73 17.37 -7.51
CA ILE A 284 -19.44 18.47 -8.16
C ILE A 284 -18.61 19.21 -9.21
N GLN A 285 -17.27 19.24 -9.06
CA GLN A 285 -16.43 20.08 -9.92
C GLN A 285 -16.56 19.70 -11.40
N ASP A 286 -16.61 18.40 -11.70
CA ASP A 286 -16.69 17.83 -13.06
C ASP A 286 -17.71 16.68 -13.11
N LEU A 287 -18.98 16.98 -12.84
CA LEU A 287 -20.04 15.97 -12.79
C LEU A 287 -20.31 15.34 -14.17
N SER A 288 -20.04 14.04 -14.30
CA SER A 288 -20.40 13.21 -15.46
C SER A 288 -21.65 12.34 -15.22
N GLU A 289 -22.16 11.68 -16.27
CA GLU A 289 -23.26 10.69 -16.13
C GLU A 289 -22.88 9.51 -15.21
N ASP A 290 -21.62 9.08 -15.25
CA ASP A 290 -21.13 8.03 -14.37
C ASP A 290 -21.01 8.52 -12.92
N ASP A 291 -20.71 9.80 -12.72
CA ASP A 291 -20.68 10.42 -11.40
C ASP A 291 -22.06 10.51 -10.77
N LEU A 292 -23.13 10.70 -11.57
CA LEU A 292 -24.50 10.64 -11.07
C LEU A 292 -24.83 9.27 -10.47
N LYS A 293 -24.30 8.18 -11.03
CA LYS A 293 -24.47 6.83 -10.46
C LYS A 293 -23.79 6.73 -9.10
N ILE A 294 -22.59 7.32 -8.97
CA ILE A 294 -21.85 7.36 -7.70
C ILE A 294 -22.56 8.25 -6.67
N VAL A 295 -23.05 9.44 -7.07
CA VAL A 295 -23.86 10.32 -6.22
C VAL A 295 -25.08 9.57 -5.69
N LYS A 296 -25.82 8.90 -6.58
CA LYS A 296 -26.97 8.07 -6.19
C LYS A 296 -26.57 6.98 -5.20
N LEU A 297 -25.49 6.24 -5.48
CA LEU A 297 -24.98 5.23 -4.57
C LEU A 297 -24.67 5.80 -3.17
N LEU A 298 -23.99 6.95 -3.10
CA LEU A 298 -23.65 7.58 -1.82
C LEU A 298 -24.90 8.03 -1.06
N LEU A 299 -25.88 8.61 -1.76
CA LEU A 299 -27.17 9.02 -1.18
C LEU A 299 -27.99 7.82 -0.68
N ASP A 300 -28.06 6.74 -1.47
CA ASP A 300 -28.70 5.46 -1.10
C ASP A 300 -28.05 4.85 0.15
N LYS A 301 -26.75 5.12 0.36
CA LYS A 301 -25.97 4.68 1.53
C LYS A 301 -26.03 5.65 2.71
N GLY A 302 -26.82 6.73 2.64
CA GLY A 302 -27.05 7.64 3.76
C GLY A 302 -26.16 8.88 3.78
N ALA A 303 -25.53 9.24 2.65
CA ALA A 303 -24.88 10.54 2.52
C ALA A 303 -25.93 11.65 2.68
N ASN A 304 -25.68 12.62 3.56
CA ASN A 304 -26.58 13.70 3.89
C ASN A 304 -26.37 14.88 2.92
N PRO A 305 -27.30 15.16 2.00
CA PRO A 305 -27.17 16.27 1.07
C PRO A 305 -27.29 17.65 1.77
N SER A 306 -27.92 17.69 2.93
CA SER A 306 -28.16 18.90 3.72
C SER A 306 -27.01 19.25 4.68
N LEU A 307 -25.94 18.45 4.70
CA LEU A 307 -24.80 18.69 5.58
C LEU A 307 -24.13 20.04 5.25
N ILE A 308 -24.18 20.96 6.21
CA ILE A 308 -23.68 22.33 6.03
C ILE A 308 -22.16 22.37 6.18
N ILE A 309 -21.50 22.84 5.14
CA ILE A 309 -20.07 23.08 5.13
C ILE A 309 -19.82 24.55 5.48
N LYS A 310 -19.04 24.78 6.54
CA LYS A 310 -18.85 26.06 7.28
C LYS A 310 -19.26 27.34 6.56
N LYS A 311 -18.68 27.63 5.38
CA LYS A 311 -18.83 28.92 4.67
C LYS A 311 -19.70 28.86 3.42
N GLU A 312 -19.90 27.69 2.82
CA GLU A 312 -20.46 27.57 1.48
C GLU A 312 -21.94 27.13 1.47
N GLY A 313 -22.46 26.68 2.61
CA GLY A 313 -23.79 26.07 2.69
C GLY A 313 -23.73 24.56 2.52
N ASN A 314 -24.86 23.95 2.20
CA ASN A 314 -24.92 22.52 1.87
C ASN A 314 -24.54 22.28 0.39
N ILE A 315 -24.71 21.04 -0.07
CA ILE A 315 -24.31 20.66 -1.42
C ILE A 315 -25.00 21.46 -2.54
N ALA A 316 -26.27 21.81 -2.34
CA ALA A 316 -27.05 22.56 -3.32
C ALA A 316 -26.49 23.96 -3.51
N HIS A 317 -26.05 24.60 -2.43
CA HIS A 317 -25.40 25.91 -2.47
C HIS A 317 -24.06 25.88 -3.21
N LEU A 318 -23.26 24.85 -2.94
CA LEU A 318 -21.99 24.63 -3.64
C LEU A 318 -22.20 24.44 -5.15
N TYR A 319 -23.18 23.61 -5.52
CA TYR A 319 -23.53 23.39 -6.92
C TYR A 319 -24.01 24.68 -7.59
N ALA A 320 -24.94 25.39 -6.94
CA ALA A 320 -25.50 26.65 -7.40
C ALA A 320 -24.48 27.79 -7.54
N SER A 321 -23.36 27.71 -6.82
CA SER A 321 -22.29 28.71 -6.87
C SER A 321 -21.38 28.60 -8.09
N ARG A 322 -21.52 27.53 -8.90
CA ARG A 322 -20.77 27.34 -10.15
C ARG A 322 -21.24 28.35 -11.20
N TYR A 323 -20.33 28.73 -12.10
CA TYR A 323 -20.68 29.60 -13.21
C TYR A 323 -21.59 28.84 -14.20
N TYR A 324 -22.74 29.43 -14.52
CA TYR A 324 -23.71 28.84 -15.43
C TYR A 324 -23.60 29.49 -16.81
N ASP A 325 -23.15 28.72 -17.79
CA ASP A 325 -23.24 29.10 -19.21
C ASP A 325 -24.42 28.35 -19.83
N SER A 326 -25.52 29.06 -20.03
CA SER A 326 -26.75 28.51 -20.65
C SER A 326 -26.54 27.97 -22.06
N THR A 327 -25.43 28.32 -22.71
CA THR A 327 -25.08 27.86 -24.07
C THR A 327 -24.20 26.61 -24.10
N LYS A 328 -23.64 26.19 -22.96
CA LYS A 328 -22.68 25.08 -22.86
C LYS A 328 -23.06 23.98 -21.86
N ASN A 329 -23.90 24.29 -20.89
CA ASN A 329 -24.23 23.34 -19.83
C ASN A 329 -25.31 22.36 -20.28
N ASN A 330 -25.03 21.07 -20.14
CA ASN A 330 -26.02 20.01 -20.30
C ASN A 330 -26.98 20.04 -19.08
N LEU A 331 -27.99 20.92 -19.15
CA LEU A 331 -28.99 21.14 -18.11
C LEU A 331 -29.75 19.87 -17.68
N SER A 332 -29.74 18.83 -18.51
CA SER A 332 -30.35 17.54 -18.15
C SER A 332 -29.63 16.83 -17.00
N LEU A 333 -28.30 16.92 -16.93
CA LEU A 333 -27.51 16.34 -15.83
C LEU A 333 -27.73 17.13 -14.54
N ASP A 334 -27.82 18.45 -14.64
CA ASP A 334 -28.07 19.31 -13.50
C ASP A 334 -29.45 19.02 -12.87
N ILE A 335 -30.48 18.85 -13.71
CA ILE A 335 -31.81 18.45 -13.27
C ILE A 335 -31.78 17.08 -12.60
N ALA A 336 -31.11 16.10 -13.21
CA ALA A 336 -30.99 14.76 -12.64
C ALA A 336 -30.26 14.78 -11.28
N PHE A 337 -29.23 15.60 -11.14
CA PHE A 337 -28.52 15.79 -9.88
C PHE A 337 -29.43 16.38 -8.80
N PHE A 338 -30.09 17.51 -9.07
CA PHE A 338 -31.01 18.11 -8.10
C PHE A 338 -32.20 17.22 -7.77
N GLN A 339 -32.70 16.46 -8.76
CA GLN A 339 -33.72 15.44 -8.53
C GLN A 339 -33.25 14.42 -7.48
N LEU A 340 -32.06 13.84 -7.65
CA LEU A 340 -31.49 12.91 -6.67
C LEU A 340 -31.38 13.55 -5.28
N LEU A 341 -30.90 14.79 -5.19
CA LEU A 341 -30.78 15.45 -3.89
C LEU A 341 -32.16 15.62 -3.20
N ILE A 342 -33.17 16.07 -3.95
CA ILE A 342 -34.53 16.29 -3.44
C ILE A 342 -35.18 14.98 -3.02
N ASP A 343 -35.03 13.93 -3.84
CA ASP A 343 -35.57 12.60 -3.55
C ASP A 343 -34.96 12.03 -2.25
N HIS A 344 -33.74 12.46 -1.89
CA HIS A 344 -33.06 12.15 -0.63
C HIS A 344 -33.19 13.25 0.45
N GLN A 345 -34.33 13.94 0.48
CA GLN A 345 -34.74 14.88 1.54
C GLN A 345 -33.87 16.15 1.67
N LEU A 346 -33.22 16.59 0.58
CA LEU A 346 -32.66 17.93 0.54
C LEU A 346 -33.79 18.97 0.65
N ASP A 347 -33.68 19.87 1.62
CA ASP A 347 -34.47 21.09 1.62
C ASP A 347 -33.85 22.11 0.65
N ILE A 348 -34.54 22.30 -0.47
CA ILE A 348 -34.14 23.22 -1.55
C ILE A 348 -34.22 24.70 -1.16
N ASN A 349 -34.85 25.02 -0.03
CA ASN A 349 -35.00 26.38 0.49
C ASN A 349 -34.10 26.63 1.70
N THR A 350 -33.21 25.69 2.05
CA THR A 350 -32.21 25.91 3.09
C THR A 350 -31.40 27.16 2.78
N LEU A 351 -31.13 27.95 3.82
CA LEU A 351 -30.36 29.18 3.71
C LEU A 351 -28.87 28.93 3.99
N THR A 352 -27.99 29.64 3.27
CA THR A 352 -26.59 29.72 3.67
C THR A 352 -26.47 30.33 5.07
N LYS A 353 -25.44 29.91 5.82
CA LYS A 353 -25.22 30.34 7.20
C LYS A 353 -25.01 31.85 7.37
N PHE A 354 -24.43 32.53 6.36
CA PHE A 354 -24.00 33.92 6.48
C PHE A 354 -24.71 34.88 5.54
N SER A 355 -24.91 34.50 4.27
CA SER A 355 -25.56 35.38 3.30
C SER A 355 -27.07 35.24 3.27
N LEU A 356 -27.64 34.26 4.00
CA LEU A 356 -29.08 33.96 4.01
C LEU A 356 -29.63 33.79 2.59
N GLN A 357 -28.84 33.15 1.73
CA GLN A 357 -29.18 32.90 0.34
C GLN A 357 -29.66 31.46 0.18
N THR A 358 -30.69 31.27 -0.62
CA THR A 358 -31.13 29.96 -1.12
C THR A 358 -30.22 29.51 -2.28
N PRO A 359 -30.25 28.22 -2.66
CA PRO A 359 -29.64 27.77 -3.90
C PRO A 359 -30.12 28.55 -5.13
N LEU A 360 -31.38 29.01 -5.14
CA LEU A 360 -31.95 29.79 -6.24
C LEU A 360 -31.33 31.19 -6.34
N ASP A 361 -31.10 31.85 -5.21
CA ASP A 361 -30.40 33.15 -5.15
C ASP A 361 -28.97 33.03 -5.72
N LEU A 362 -28.27 31.94 -5.37
CA LEU A 362 -26.91 31.69 -5.83
C LEU A 362 -26.88 31.42 -7.34
N LEU A 363 -27.79 30.57 -7.86
CA LEU A 363 -27.93 30.35 -9.30
C LEU A 363 -28.16 31.66 -10.05
N PHE A 364 -29.08 32.51 -9.57
CA PHE A 364 -29.38 33.81 -10.19
C PHE A 364 -28.15 34.72 -10.25
N SER A 365 -27.31 34.70 -9.21
CA SER A 365 -26.09 35.51 -9.15
C SER A 365 -25.00 35.09 -10.16
N ARG A 366 -25.03 33.84 -10.64
CA ARG A 366 -23.97 33.22 -11.46
C ARG A 366 -24.35 32.98 -12.91
N VAL A 367 -25.61 33.22 -13.29
CA VAL A 367 -26.06 33.15 -14.68
C VAL A 367 -25.67 34.41 -15.44
N LYS A 368 -25.10 34.24 -16.64
CA LYS A 368 -24.65 35.34 -17.51
C LYS A 368 -25.81 36.20 -18.03
N ASN A 369 -26.90 35.57 -18.48
CA ASN A 369 -28.09 36.25 -19.00
C ASN A 369 -29.26 36.17 -18.03
N LYS A 370 -29.48 37.24 -17.27
CA LYS A 370 -30.58 37.30 -16.29
C LYS A 370 -31.96 37.36 -16.92
N ALA A 371 -32.09 37.81 -18.17
CA ALA A 371 -33.38 38.01 -18.83
C ALA A 371 -34.13 36.68 -19.07
N GLU A 372 -33.40 35.58 -19.20
CA GLU A 372 -33.94 34.24 -19.49
C GLU A 372 -33.85 33.31 -18.27
N PHE A 373 -33.49 33.83 -17.09
CA PHE A 373 -33.22 33.01 -15.90
C PHE A 373 -34.40 32.09 -15.54
N GLU A 374 -35.60 32.66 -15.43
CA GLU A 374 -36.84 31.92 -15.11
C GLU A 374 -37.23 30.91 -16.19
N GLN A 375 -36.68 31.03 -17.39
CA GLN A 375 -36.96 30.12 -18.52
C GLN A 375 -35.94 28.98 -18.60
N LEU A 376 -34.87 29.00 -17.80
CA LEU A 376 -33.89 27.93 -17.78
C LEU A 376 -34.55 26.63 -17.29
N PRO A 377 -34.40 25.50 -18.02
CA PRO A 377 -34.97 24.21 -17.63
C PRO A 377 -34.73 23.80 -16.17
N LEU A 378 -33.51 24.01 -15.65
CA LEU A 378 -33.22 23.72 -14.23
C LEU A 378 -34.02 24.62 -13.29
N VAL A 379 -34.12 25.92 -13.58
CA VAL A 379 -34.85 26.87 -12.74
C VAL A 379 -36.34 26.53 -12.75
N VAL A 380 -36.92 26.27 -13.92
CA VAL A 380 -38.31 25.81 -14.06
C VAL A 380 -38.55 24.55 -13.22
N TYR A 381 -37.65 23.56 -13.31
CA TYR A 381 -37.74 22.34 -12.52
C TYR A 381 -37.70 22.61 -11.01
N LEU A 382 -36.75 23.42 -10.53
CA LEU A 382 -36.62 23.76 -9.12
C LEU A 382 -37.85 24.53 -8.61
N ARG A 383 -38.37 25.49 -9.39
CA ARG A 383 -39.59 26.24 -9.06
C ARG A 383 -40.80 25.31 -8.95
N GLN A 384 -40.95 24.34 -9.86
CA GLN A 384 -42.01 23.32 -9.78
C GLN A 384 -41.92 22.46 -8.53
N ARG A 385 -40.72 22.26 -7.98
CA ARG A 385 -40.49 21.55 -6.72
C ARG A 385 -40.59 22.45 -5.47
N GLY A 386 -40.94 23.73 -5.65
CA GLY A 386 -41.17 24.68 -4.56
C GLY A 386 -39.93 25.47 -4.13
N ALA A 387 -38.89 25.54 -4.97
CA ALA A 387 -37.75 26.40 -4.71
C ALA A 387 -38.18 27.86 -4.73
N LYS A 388 -37.77 28.61 -3.70
CA LYS A 388 -38.09 30.02 -3.50
C LYS A 388 -36.80 30.83 -3.43
N PHE A 389 -36.88 32.09 -3.81
CA PHE A 389 -35.84 33.05 -3.48
C PHE A 389 -35.87 33.35 -1.98
N SER A 390 -34.75 33.80 -1.42
CA SER A 390 -34.68 34.24 -0.02
C SER A 390 -35.74 35.28 0.35
N CYS A 391 -36.06 36.19 -0.57
CA CYS A 391 -37.10 37.21 -0.38
C CYS A 391 -38.54 36.67 -0.36
N GLU A 392 -38.78 35.46 -0.85
CA GLU A 392 -40.10 34.81 -0.94
C GLU A 392 -40.38 33.86 0.25
N LEU A 393 -39.42 33.70 1.16
CA LEU A 393 -39.52 32.81 2.33
C LEU A 393 -40.14 33.47 3.57
N ASN A 394 -40.53 34.75 3.46
CA ASN A 394 -41.21 35.50 4.53
C ASN A 394 -42.62 34.98 4.82
#